data_AF-X0Z6D2-F1
#
_entry.id   AF-X0Z6D2-F1
#
_cell.length_a   1.000
_cell.length_b   1.000
_cell.length_c   1.000
_cell.angle_alpha   90.00
_cell.angle_beta   90.00
_cell.angle_gamma   90.00
#
_symmetry.space_group_name_H-M   'P 1'
#
loop_
_entity.id
_entity.type
_entity.pdbx_description
1 polymer ?
#
loop_
_entity_poly.entity_id
_entity_poly.type
_entity_poly.pdbx_seq_one_letter_code
_entity_poly.pdbx_strand_id
1 'polypeptide(L)'
;MKISIVLGTRPEIIKMSSIISECEKLKLDYFVLHTGQHYSHNMDKTFFQQLGLAKAKYNLETGSGSHAEQIGKMLMGVERILQ
;
A
#
# COMPACT_ATOMS: atom_id res chain seq x y z
N MET A 1 -9.66 -15.77 -6.99
CA MET A 1 -8.43 -15.48 -6.22
C MET A 1 -8.20 -13.98 -6.29
N LYS A 2 -7.97 -13.32 -5.14
CA LYS A 2 -7.79 -11.86 -5.06
C LYS A 2 -6.37 -11.55 -4.60
N ILE A 3 -5.67 -10.66 -5.30
CA ILE A 3 -4.28 -10.29 -5.01
C ILE A 3 -4.27 -9.03 -4.12
N SER A 4 -3.59 -9.10 -2.99
CA SER A 4 -3.31 -7.92 -2.16
C SER A 4 -1.86 -7.51 -2.35
N ILE A 5 -1.63 -6.26 -2.79
CA ILE A 5 -0.30 -5.66 -2.90
C ILE A 5 -0.10 -4.75 -1.69
N VAL A 6 0.67 -5.22 -0.72
CA VAL A 6 0.95 -4.51 0.54
C VAL A 6 2.24 -3.71 0.40
N LEU A 7 2.21 -2.41 0.70
CA LEU A 7 3.37 -1.53 0.65
C LEU A 7 3.26 -0.39 1.69
N GLY A 8 4.35 0.29 1.99
CA GLY A 8 4.38 1.35 3.00
C GLY A 8 5.38 2.47 2.78
N THR A 9 6.34 2.25 1.88
CA THR A 9 7.46 3.15 1.64
C THR A 9 7.52 3.57 0.17
N ARG A 10 8.13 4.73 -0.08
CA ARG A 10 8.36 5.21 -1.45
C ARG A 10 9.11 4.20 -2.34
N PRO A 11 10.21 3.54 -1.91
CA PRO A 11 10.86 2.52 -2.73
C PRO A 11 9.96 1.34 -3.08
N GLU A 12 9.03 0.95 -2.20
CA GLU A 12 8.06 -0.11 -2.49
C GLU A 12 7.03 0.34 -3.52
N ILE A 13 6.51 1.58 -3.44
CA ILE A 13 5.61 2.13 -4.48
C ILE A 13 6.27 2.07 -5.86
N ILE A 14 7.53 2.50 -5.96
CA ILE A 14 8.28 2.48 -7.22
C ILE A 14 8.46 1.03 -7.72
N LYS A 15 8.90 0.11 -6.86
CA LYS A 15 9.14 -1.29 -7.24
C LYS A 15 7.86 -2.04 -7.61
N MET A 16 6.76 -1.78 -6.89
CA MET A 16 5.47 -2.45 -7.10
C MET A 16 4.68 -1.85 -8.27
N SER A 17 5.07 -0.68 -8.79
CA SER A 17 4.42 -0.04 -9.93
C SER A 17 4.29 -0.96 -11.16
N SER A 18 5.32 -1.75 -11.46
CA SER A 18 5.31 -2.70 -12.56
C SER A 18 4.34 -3.86 -12.32
N ILE A 19 4.26 -4.36 -11.08
CA ILE A 19 3.33 -5.42 -10.68
C ILE A 19 1.88 -4.93 -10.74
N ILE A 20 1.62 -3.72 -10.25
CA ILE A 20 0.30 -3.08 -10.31
C ILE A 20 -0.13 -2.91 -11.77
N SER A 21 0.76 -2.34 -12.60
CA SER A 21 0.48 -2.14 -14.03
C SER A 21 0.17 -3.46 -14.75
N GLU A 22 0.87 -4.54 -14.40
CA GLU A 22 0.61 -5.85 -15.01
C GLU A 22 -0.71 -6.47 -14.53
N CYS A 23 -1.06 -6.28 -13.25
CA CYS A 23 -2.38 -6.68 -12.74
C CYS A 23 -3.52 -5.95 -13.45
N GLU A 24 -3.35 -4.65 -13.73
CA GLU A 24 -4.32 -3.84 -14.51
C GLU A 24 -4.47 -4.35 -15.94
N LYS A 25 -3.36 -4.57 -16.66
CA LYS A 25 -3.37 -5.08 -18.04
C LYS A 25 -4.06 -6.44 -18.15
N LEU A 26 -3.75 -7.33 -17.22
CA LEU A 26 -4.32 -8.68 -17.17
C LEU A 26 -5.73 -8.73 -16.57
N LYS A 27 -6.27 -7.59 -16.12
CA LYS A 27 -7.59 -7.46 -15.47
C LYS A 27 -7.74 -8.42 -14.29
N LEU A 28 -6.68 -8.59 -13.50
CA LEU A 28 -6.72 -9.43 -12.30
C LEU A 28 -7.55 -8.74 -11.21
N ASP A 29 -8.19 -9.52 -10.35
CA ASP A 29 -8.79 -8.98 -9.13
C ASP A 29 -7.68 -8.68 -8.13
N TYR A 30 -7.26 -7.42 -8.02
CA TYR A 30 -6.24 -6.96 -7.10
C TYR A 30 -6.64 -5.69 -6.35
N PHE A 31 -5.95 -5.40 -5.25
CA PHE A 31 -5.99 -4.10 -4.62
C PHE A 31 -4.65 -3.78 -3.96
N VAL A 32 -4.39 -2.48 -3.79
CA VAL A 32 -3.23 -1.99 -3.05
C VAL A 32 -3.65 -1.64 -1.61
N LEU A 33 -2.88 -2.12 -0.65
CA LEU A 33 -2.99 -1.80 0.77
C LEU A 33 -1.75 -1.02 1.21
N HIS A 34 -1.94 0.23 1.58
CA HIS A 34 -0.87 1.09 2.09
C HIS A 34 -0.81 0.98 3.62
N THR A 35 0.37 0.74 4.19
CA THR A 35 0.51 0.61 5.65
C THR A 35 0.54 1.97 6.36
N GLY A 36 0.93 3.05 5.68
CA GLY A 36 0.79 4.41 6.23
C GLY A 36 1.82 4.76 7.31
N GLN A 37 3.05 4.26 7.15
CA GLN A 37 4.17 4.46 8.07
C GLN A 37 4.85 5.84 7.90
N HIS A 38 4.55 6.55 6.81
CA HIS A 38 5.14 7.85 6.48
C HIS A 38 4.14 9.01 6.67
N TYR A 39 4.66 10.13 7.19
CA TYR A 39 3.88 11.32 7.56
C TYR A 39 3.41 12.21 6.38
N SER A 40 3.87 11.97 5.15
CA SER A 40 3.52 12.84 4.03
C SER A 40 2.55 12.14 3.07
N HIS A 41 1.27 12.13 3.45
CA HIS A 41 0.17 11.67 2.60
C HIS A 41 0.16 12.35 1.22
N ASN A 42 0.67 13.59 1.14
CA ASN A 42 0.84 14.34 -0.11
C ASN A 42 1.92 13.75 -1.03
N MET A 43 2.99 13.18 -0.45
CA MET A 43 4.09 12.61 -1.23
C MET A 43 3.68 11.30 -1.88
N ASP A 44 3.02 10.40 -1.15
CA ASP A 44 2.57 9.11 -1.70
C ASP A 44 1.61 9.32 -2.86
N LYS A 45 0.62 10.20 -2.68
CA LYS A 45 -0.35 10.55 -3.73
C LYS A 45 0.33 11.06 -5.01
N THR A 46 1.42 11.81 -4.86
CA THR A 46 2.20 12.31 -6.00
C THR A 46 2.86 11.16 -6.77
N PHE A 47 3.42 10.16 -6.08
CA PHE A 47 4.04 9.00 -6.76
C PHE A 47 3.02 8.13 -7.48
N PHE A 48 1.86 7.84 -6.87
CA PHE A 48 0.80 7.11 -7.54
C PHE A 48 0.35 7.84 -8.82
N GLN A 49 0.20 9.17 -8.78
CA GLN A 49 -0.12 9.97 -9.95
C GLN A 49 0.98 9.97 -11.02
N GLN A 50 2.24 10.19 -10.62
CA GLN A 50 3.38 10.23 -11.55
C GLN A 50 3.63 8.90 -12.25
N LEU A 51 3.37 7.78 -11.56
CA LEU A 51 3.52 6.44 -12.09
C LEU A 51 2.26 5.94 -12.82
N GLY A 52 1.19 6.74 -12.87
CA GLY A 52 -0.08 6.37 -13.51
C GLY A 52 -0.83 5.23 -12.83
N LEU A 53 -0.61 5.03 -11.53
CA LEU A 53 -1.17 3.90 -10.76
C LEU A 53 -2.50 4.26 -10.11
N ALA A 54 -3.40 3.26 -10.00
CA ALA A 54 -4.59 3.38 -9.16
C ALA A 54 -4.21 3.64 -7.69
N LYS A 55 -5.00 4.47 -7.00
CA LYS A 55 -4.79 4.75 -5.56
C LYS A 55 -4.98 3.49 -4.72
N ALA A 56 -4.29 3.45 -3.58
CA ALA A 56 -4.51 2.42 -2.57
C ALA A 56 -5.99 2.34 -2.17
N LYS A 57 -6.53 1.12 -2.16
CA LYS A 57 -7.91 0.86 -1.72
C LYS A 57 -8.06 1.02 -0.22
N TYR A 58 -7.01 0.64 0.52
CA TYR A 58 -6.94 0.76 1.96
C TYR A 58 -5.65 1.46 2.37
N ASN A 59 -5.72 2.25 3.45
CA ASN A 59 -4.57 2.82 4.13
C ASN A 59 -4.72 2.53 5.63
N LEU A 60 -3.74 1.87 6.24
CA LEU A 60 -3.79 1.50 7.65
C LEU A 60 -3.44 2.64 8.60
N GLU A 61 -2.83 3.71 8.09
CA GLU A 61 -2.44 4.89 8.87
C GLU A 61 -1.67 4.49 10.15
N THR A 62 -0.77 3.51 10.05
CA THR A 62 -0.04 2.98 11.23
C THR A 62 0.73 4.07 11.97
N GLY A 63 1.07 5.14 11.25
CA GLY A 63 1.40 6.44 11.83
C GLY A 63 2.69 6.37 12.64
N SER A 64 2.68 6.95 13.83
CA SER A 64 3.82 7.12 14.71
C SER A 64 3.84 6.14 15.89
N GLY A 65 5.00 6.04 16.54
CA GLY A 65 5.21 5.19 17.71
C GLY A 65 6.58 4.53 17.67
N SER A 66 6.84 3.65 18.63
CA SER A 66 7.99 2.76 18.55
C SER A 66 7.85 1.80 17.36
N HIS A 67 8.98 1.24 16.88
CA HIS A 67 8.94 0.22 15.82
C HIS A 67 8.01 -0.96 16.19
N ALA A 68 8.03 -1.38 17.46
CA ALA A 68 7.18 -2.46 17.95
C ALA A 68 5.68 -2.11 17.83
N GLU A 69 5.29 -0.88 18.20
CA GLU A 69 3.91 -0.43 18.04
C GLU A 69 3.48 -0.38 16.58
N GLN A 70 4.33 0.14 15.70
CA GLN A 70 4.03 0.21 14.27
C GLN A 70 3.84 -1.19 13.67
N ILE A 71 4.72 -2.14 14.00
CA ILE A 71 4.60 -3.54 13.56
C ILE A 71 3.29 -4.17 14.07
N GLY A 72 2.96 -3.96 15.35
CA GLY A 72 1.71 -4.46 15.93
C GLY A 72 0.47 -3.90 15.22
N LYS A 73 0.44 -2.59 14.95
CA LYS A 73 -0.64 -1.94 14.19
C LYS A 73 -0.75 -2.50 12.78
N MET A 74 0.37 -2.72 12.10
CA MET A 74 0.40 -3.31 10.76
C MET A 74 -0.20 -4.72 10.75
N LEU A 75 0.26 -5.59 11.65
CA LEU A 75 -0.24 -6.96 11.76
C LEU A 75 -1.76 -6.99 11.95
N MET A 76 -2.28 -6.25 12.94
CA MET A 76 -3.71 -6.19 13.22
C MET A 76 -4.51 -5.59 12.05
N GLY A 77 -3.98 -4.54 11.42
CA GLY A 77 -4.65 -3.85 10.31
C GLY A 77 -4.70 -4.69 9.04
N VAL A 78 -3.61 -5.37 8.69
CA VAL A 78 -3.55 -6.29 7.56
C VAL A 78 -4.54 -7.44 7.77
N GLU A 79 -4.52 -8.08 8.94
CA GLU A 79 -5.43 -9.20 9.25
C GLU A 79 -6.89 -8.80 9.05
N ARG A 80 -7.32 -7.64 9.57
CA ARG A 80 -8.69 -7.15 9.44
C ARG A 80 -9.16 -6.97 7.99
N ILE A 81 -8.25 -6.72 7.06
CA ILE A 81 -8.58 -6.46 5.66
C ILE A 81 -8.50 -7.73 4.81
N LEU A 82 -7.65 -8.69 5.20
CA LEU A 82 -7.46 -9.94 4.46
C LEU A 82 -8.40 -11.06 4.89
N GLN A 83 -8.95 -11.00 6.11
CA GLN A 83 -10.06 -11.84 6.56
C GLN A 83 -11.39 -11.44 5.89
#